data_AF-A0A8T3XTZ1-F1
#
_entry.id   AF-A0A8T3XTZ1-F1
#
_cell.length_a   1.000
_cell.length_b   1.000
_cell.length_c   1.000
_cell.angle_alpha   90.00
_cell.angle_beta   90.00
_cell.angle_gamma   90.00
#
_symmetry.space_group_name_H-M   'P 1'
#
loop_
_entity.id
_entity.type
_entity.pdbx_description
1 polymer ?
#
loop_
_entity_poly.entity_id
_entity_poly.type
_entity_poly.pdbx_seq_one_letter_code
_entity_poly.pdbx_strand_id
1 'polypeptide(L)'
;SGQIPIEDGKITHKGKAPSPQSIEEAQKAARLCIINALAQLKSEIGSLDKVTRILKVSGFVNSSPDFTEQPKVINAASDLLVEIFGEKGKHSRVAIGAASLPLDSTVEIDMIVELS
;
A
#
# COMPACT_ATOMS: atom_id res chain seq x y z
N SER A 1 10.30 -2.50 -4.70
CA SER A 1 9.33 -3.13 -5.62
C SER A 1 7.93 -3.07 -5.04
N GLY A 2 6.90 -3.25 -5.86
CA GLY A 2 5.51 -3.34 -5.40
C GLY A 2 5.35 -4.41 -4.31
N GLN A 3 4.59 -4.06 -3.28
CA GLN A 3 4.30 -4.89 -2.12
C GLN A 3 2.82 -5.25 -2.13
N ILE A 4 2.55 -6.52 -1.85
CA ILE A 4 1.21 -7.13 -1.79
C ILE A 4 0.90 -7.53 -0.32
N PRO A 5 -0.37 -7.76 0.05
CA PRO A 5 -0.81 -7.97 1.42
C PRO A 5 -0.53 -9.42 1.85
N ILE A 6 0.74 -9.69 2.09
CA ILE A 6 1.24 -10.96 2.62
C ILE A 6 1.28 -10.89 4.15
N GLU A 7 0.78 -11.92 4.79
CA GLU A 7 0.91 -12.19 6.23
C GLU A 7 1.23 -13.69 6.38
N ASP A 8 2.20 -14.02 7.24
CA ASP A 8 2.67 -15.41 7.45
C ASP A 8 2.97 -16.18 6.15
N GLY A 9 3.57 -15.47 5.17
CA GLY A 9 3.95 -16.03 3.87
C GLY A 9 2.78 -16.32 2.92
N LYS A 10 1.56 -15.87 3.25
CA LYS A 10 0.36 -16.06 2.44
C LYS A 10 -0.29 -14.74 2.09
N ILE A 11 -0.91 -14.65 0.92
CA ILE A 11 -1.75 -13.51 0.56
C ILE A 11 -3.08 -13.65 1.27
N THR A 12 -3.42 -12.67 2.10
CA THR A 12 -4.63 -12.67 2.93
C THR A 12 -5.82 -11.98 2.29
N HIS A 13 -5.58 -11.06 1.34
CA HIS A 13 -6.62 -10.31 0.66
C HIS A 13 -6.55 -10.58 -0.84
N LYS A 14 -7.56 -11.28 -1.35
CA LYS A 14 -7.64 -11.72 -2.75
C LYS A 14 -8.90 -11.27 -3.45
N GLY A 15 -8.74 -10.93 -4.72
CA GLY A 15 -9.80 -10.51 -5.61
C GLY A 15 -10.05 -9.01 -5.64
N LYS A 16 -11.08 -8.63 -6.38
CA LYS A 16 -11.41 -7.23 -6.66
C LYS A 16 -12.09 -6.52 -5.50
N ALA A 17 -11.86 -5.22 -5.40
CA ALA A 17 -12.73 -4.28 -4.70
C ALA A 17 -13.80 -3.71 -5.67
N PRO A 18 -15.04 -3.48 -5.23
CA PRO A 18 -15.58 -3.71 -3.89
C PRO A 18 -16.15 -5.13 -3.68
N SER A 19 -15.96 -6.05 -4.64
CA SER A 19 -16.41 -7.44 -4.55
C SER A 19 -15.45 -8.36 -5.31
N PRO A 20 -14.98 -9.47 -4.71
CA PRO A 20 -15.40 -10.01 -3.42
C PRO A 20 -14.85 -9.27 -2.17
N GLN A 21 -13.92 -8.34 -2.34
CA GLN A 21 -13.29 -7.62 -1.23
C GLN A 21 -14.02 -6.30 -0.98
N SER A 22 -14.62 -6.15 0.20
CA SER A 22 -15.21 -4.87 0.57
C SER A 22 -14.16 -3.74 0.56
N ILE A 23 -14.61 -2.49 0.56
CA ILE A 23 -13.69 -1.34 0.64
C ILE A 23 -12.87 -1.38 1.95
N GLU A 24 -13.49 -1.81 3.05
CA GLU A 24 -12.81 -1.95 4.34
C GLU A 24 -11.71 -3.03 4.30
N GLU A 25 -11.99 -4.19 3.70
CA GLU A 25 -10.98 -5.24 3.51
C GLU A 25 -9.88 -4.79 2.54
N ALA A 26 -10.21 -4.03 1.49
CA ALA A 26 -9.21 -3.43 0.62
C ALA A 26 -8.33 -2.39 1.36
N GLN A 27 -8.89 -1.63 2.31
CA GLN A 27 -8.12 -0.71 3.16
C GLN A 27 -7.16 -1.47 4.10
N LYS A 28 -7.60 -2.59 4.68
CA LYS A 28 -6.74 -3.50 5.46
C LYS A 28 -5.61 -4.06 4.59
N ALA A 29 -5.92 -4.47 3.36
CA ALA A 29 -4.92 -4.89 2.38
C ALA A 29 -3.89 -3.78 2.10
N ALA A 30 -4.34 -2.53 1.91
CA ALA A 30 -3.46 -1.40 1.66
C ALA A 30 -2.51 -1.12 2.84
N ARG A 31 -3.01 -1.19 4.09
CA ARG A 31 -2.17 -1.08 5.29
C ARG A 31 -1.12 -2.18 5.34
N LEU A 32 -1.50 -3.42 5.07
CA LEU A 32 -0.58 -4.55 5.07
C LEU A 32 0.51 -4.41 3.99
N CYS A 33 0.17 -3.88 2.81
CA CYS A 33 1.17 -3.56 1.78
C CYS A 33 2.22 -2.55 2.29
N ILE A 34 1.81 -1.51 3.02
CA ILE A 34 2.74 -0.54 3.64
C ILE A 34 3.59 -1.20 4.73
N ILE A 35 2.99 -2.02 5.60
CA ILE A 35 3.75 -2.74 6.63
C ILE A 35 4.84 -3.60 6.00
N ASN A 36 4.51 -4.34 4.94
CA ASN A 36 5.47 -5.15 4.19
C ASN A 36 6.56 -4.30 3.53
N ALA A 37 6.19 -3.15 2.95
CA ALA A 37 7.15 -2.21 2.37
C ALA A 37 8.12 -1.66 3.41
N LEU A 38 7.63 -1.29 4.59
CA LEU A 38 8.47 -0.79 5.69
C LEU A 38 9.34 -1.89 6.29
N ALA A 39 8.85 -3.13 6.37
CA ALA A 39 9.65 -4.28 6.79
C ALA A 39 10.81 -4.53 5.82
N GLN A 40 10.55 -4.51 4.51
CA GLN A 40 11.57 -4.65 3.48
C GLN A 40 12.56 -3.48 3.46
N LEU A 41 12.08 -2.26 3.66
CA LEU A 41 12.95 -1.09 3.77
C LEU A 41 13.86 -1.22 5.00
N LYS A 42 13.29 -1.56 6.16
CA LYS A 42 14.05 -1.74 7.40
C LYS A 42 15.09 -2.84 7.29
N SER A 43 14.80 -3.96 6.62
CA SER A 43 15.80 -5.03 6.45
C SER A 43 17.01 -4.57 5.62
N GLU A 44 16.80 -3.68 4.65
CA GLU A 44 17.86 -3.11 3.81
C GLU A 44 18.66 -2.03 4.54
N ILE A 45 17.98 -1.09 5.24
CA ILE A 45 18.63 0.10 5.81
C ILE A 45 18.95 -0.03 7.31
N GLY A 46 18.50 -1.11 7.95
CA GLY A 46 18.66 -1.43 9.38
C GLY A 46 17.66 -0.72 10.30
N SER A 47 17.51 0.61 10.17
CA SER A 47 16.56 1.41 10.96
C SER A 47 15.75 2.36 10.08
N LEU A 48 14.44 2.42 10.34
CA LEU A 48 13.52 3.38 9.70
C LEU A 48 13.79 4.83 10.13
N ASP A 49 14.60 5.08 11.16
CA ASP A 49 14.99 6.44 11.57
C ASP A 49 15.81 7.17 10.49
N LYS A 50 16.42 6.42 9.57
CA LYS A 50 17.15 6.96 8.42
C LYS A 50 16.22 7.53 7.35
N VAL A 51 14.90 7.34 7.45
CA VAL A 51 13.93 7.94 6.53
C VAL A 51 13.83 9.44 6.80
N THR A 52 14.17 10.23 5.78
CA THR A 52 14.00 11.69 5.82
C THR A 52 12.66 12.10 5.25
N ARG A 53 12.15 11.39 4.22
CA ARG A 53 10.85 11.67 3.61
C ARG A 53 10.30 10.50 2.80
N ILE A 54 8.98 10.30 2.85
CA ILE A 54 8.26 9.52 1.83
C ILE A 54 7.96 10.43 0.64
N LEU A 55 8.60 10.18 -0.51
CA LEU A 55 8.46 11.05 -1.68
C LEU A 55 7.19 10.75 -2.47
N LYS A 56 6.92 9.45 -2.69
CA LYS A 56 5.81 8.99 -3.52
C LYS A 56 5.27 7.65 -3.04
N VAL A 57 3.95 7.50 -3.13
CA VAL A 57 3.24 6.23 -3.00
C VAL A 57 2.46 5.97 -4.29
N SER A 58 2.68 4.81 -4.92
CA SER A 58 1.90 4.36 -6.08
C SER A 58 1.01 3.20 -5.65
N GLY A 59 -0.30 3.44 -5.58
CA GLY A 59 -1.28 2.45 -5.17
C GLY A 59 -2.11 1.93 -6.34
N PHE A 60 -2.13 0.60 -6.48
CA PHE A 60 -2.90 -0.13 -7.48
C PHE A 60 -3.96 -0.97 -6.77
N VAL A 61 -5.22 -0.78 -7.14
CA VAL A 61 -6.35 -1.51 -6.53
C VAL A 61 -6.94 -2.44 -7.59
N ASN A 62 -6.87 -3.74 -7.37
CA ASN A 62 -7.58 -4.72 -8.19
C ASN A 62 -9.07 -4.42 -8.07
N SER A 63 -9.69 -3.90 -9.13
CA SER A 63 -11.05 -3.38 -9.04
C SER A 63 -11.83 -3.55 -10.34
N SER A 64 -13.16 -3.45 -10.25
CA SER A 64 -13.99 -3.38 -11.45
C SER A 64 -13.78 -2.04 -12.18
N PRO A 65 -14.03 -1.98 -13.51
CA PRO A 65 -13.92 -0.73 -14.27
C PRO A 65 -14.80 0.40 -13.74
N ASP A 66 -15.95 0.07 -13.15
CA ASP A 66 -16.91 1.04 -12.63
C ASP A 66 -16.59 1.51 -11.20
N PHE A 67 -15.61 0.89 -10.52
CA PHE A 67 -15.18 1.31 -9.20
C PHE A 67 -14.33 2.58 -9.32
N THR A 68 -14.65 3.60 -8.53
CA THR A 68 -13.97 4.91 -8.55
C THR A 68 -13.45 5.33 -7.18
N GLU A 69 -13.57 4.46 -6.17
CA GLU A 69 -13.17 4.77 -4.79
C GLU A 69 -11.77 4.24 -4.44
N GLN A 70 -10.91 3.99 -5.42
CA GLN A 70 -9.51 3.62 -5.20
C GLN A 70 -8.78 4.62 -4.27
N PRO A 71 -9.01 5.95 -4.36
CA PRO A 71 -8.43 6.87 -3.39
C PRO A 71 -8.82 6.58 -1.93
N LYS A 72 -10.05 6.10 -1.67
CA LYS A 72 -10.47 5.73 -0.30
C LYS A 72 -9.73 4.49 0.21
N VAL A 73 -9.42 3.54 -0.67
CA VAL A 73 -8.63 2.35 -0.35
C VAL A 73 -7.20 2.75 0.01
N ILE A 74 -6.54 3.54 -0.85
CA ILE A 74 -5.14 3.93 -0.65
C ILE A 74 -4.97 4.96 0.49
N ASN A 75 -6.03 5.67 0.92
CA ASN A 75 -5.97 6.51 2.12
C ASN A 75 -5.48 5.73 3.34
N ALA A 76 -5.90 4.47 3.52
CA ALA A 76 -5.48 3.69 4.67
C ALA A 76 -3.94 3.45 4.72
N ALA A 77 -3.31 3.36 3.55
CA ALA A 77 -1.86 3.32 3.40
C ALA A 77 -1.22 4.70 3.69
N SER A 78 -1.79 5.76 3.16
CA SER A 78 -1.29 7.13 3.38
C SER A 78 -1.36 7.55 4.85
N ASP A 79 -2.48 7.25 5.51
CA ASP A 79 -2.73 7.59 6.90
C ASP A 79 -1.75 6.86 7.82
N LEU A 80 -1.44 5.57 7.53
CA LEU A 80 -0.43 4.82 8.29
C LEU A 80 0.97 5.44 8.18
N LEU A 81 1.38 5.87 6.99
CA LEU A 81 2.69 6.51 6.81
C LEU A 81 2.78 7.84 7.57
N VAL A 82 1.71 8.63 7.58
CA VAL A 82 1.64 9.88 8.36
C VAL A 82 1.59 9.58 9.86
N GLU A 83 0.87 8.55 10.29
CA GLU A 83 0.82 8.07 11.68
C GLU A 83 2.22 7.71 12.19
N ILE A 84 3.02 7.00 11.38
CA ILE A 84 4.38 6.55 11.75
C ILE A 84 5.41 7.68 11.66
N PHE A 85 5.41 8.45 10.57
CA PHE A 85 6.50 9.37 10.24
C PHE A 85 6.14 10.86 10.42
N GLY A 86 4.91 11.19 10.80
CA GLY A 86 4.43 12.57 10.93
C GLY A 86 4.54 13.33 9.61
N GLU A 87 5.10 14.54 9.65
CA GLU A 87 5.32 15.38 8.47
C GLU A 87 6.18 14.70 7.40
N LYS A 88 7.16 13.88 7.79
CA LYS A 88 8.00 13.12 6.85
C LYS A 88 7.20 12.05 6.09
N GLY A 89 6.05 11.65 6.63
CA GLY A 89 5.12 10.70 6.04
C GLY A 89 4.24 11.30 4.95
N LYS A 90 4.16 12.63 4.79
CA LYS A 90 3.37 13.27 3.73
C LYS A 90 4.06 13.14 2.36
N HIS A 91 3.31 12.65 1.38
CA HIS A 91 3.84 12.24 0.07
C HIS A 91 2.93 12.66 -1.08
N SER A 92 3.51 12.69 -2.29
CA SER A 92 2.74 12.64 -3.53
C SER A 92 2.15 11.24 -3.74
N ARG A 93 1.04 11.12 -4.46
CA ARG A 93 0.34 9.83 -4.58
C ARG A 93 -0.33 9.61 -5.92
N VAL A 94 -0.33 8.36 -6.38
CA VAL A 94 -1.23 7.83 -7.42
C VAL A 94 -2.10 6.74 -6.80
N ALA A 95 -3.40 6.74 -7.11
CA ALA A 95 -4.34 5.70 -6.72
C ALA A 95 -5.22 5.35 -7.92
N ILE A 96 -5.00 4.18 -8.52
CA ILE A 96 -5.68 3.76 -9.76
C ILE A 96 -6.23 2.33 -9.65
N GLY A 97 -7.21 2.04 -10.50
CA GLY A 97 -7.70 0.68 -10.69
C GLY A 97 -6.77 -0.13 -11.58
N ALA A 98 -6.54 -1.39 -11.21
CA ALA A 98 -5.89 -2.40 -12.03
C ALA A 98 -6.91 -3.49 -12.41
N ALA A 99 -6.82 -4.00 -13.63
CA ALA A 99 -7.72 -5.07 -14.10
C ALA A 99 -7.52 -6.39 -13.34
N SER A 100 -6.29 -6.64 -12.90
CA SER A 100 -5.84 -7.74 -12.05
C SER A 100 -4.48 -7.37 -11.43
N LEU A 101 -4.11 -8.01 -10.33
CA LEU A 101 -2.79 -7.89 -9.70
C LEU A 101 -2.13 -9.28 -9.55
N PRO A 102 -0.80 -9.36 -9.35
CA PRO A 102 -0.10 -10.62 -9.12
C PRO A 102 -0.74 -11.44 -8.00
N LEU A 103 -0.82 -12.75 -8.23
CA LEU A 103 -1.36 -13.74 -7.27
C LEU A 103 -2.80 -13.42 -6.79
N ASP A 104 -3.56 -12.70 -7.62
CA ASP A 104 -4.91 -12.20 -7.37
C ASP A 104 -5.02 -11.31 -6.13
N SER A 105 -3.98 -10.54 -5.82
CA SER A 105 -4.01 -9.60 -4.70
C SER A 105 -5.09 -8.52 -4.85
N THR A 106 -5.66 -8.05 -3.74
CA THR A 106 -6.58 -6.90 -3.73
C THR A 106 -5.88 -5.56 -3.99
N VAL A 107 -4.68 -5.38 -3.46
CA VAL A 107 -3.94 -4.11 -3.49
C VAL A 107 -2.45 -4.39 -3.67
N GLU A 108 -1.79 -3.58 -4.50
CA GLU A 108 -0.33 -3.55 -4.60
C GLU A 108 0.14 -2.10 -4.41
N ILE A 109 1.20 -1.90 -3.63
CA ILE A 109 1.75 -0.56 -3.36
C ILE A 109 3.27 -0.57 -3.55
N ASP A 110 3.79 0.39 -4.30
CA ASP A 110 5.20 0.77 -4.24
C ASP A 110 5.40 2.15 -3.60
N MET A 111 6.63 2.40 -3.15
CA MET A 111 7.03 3.69 -2.59
C MET A 111 8.43 4.09 -3.02
N ILE A 112 8.64 5.40 -3.09
CA ILE A 112 9.96 6.02 -3.22
C ILE A 112 10.23 6.77 -1.92
N VAL A 113 11.38 6.47 -1.30
CA VAL A 113 11.75 6.96 0.02
C VAL A 113 13.12 7.63 -0.03
N GLU A 114 13.22 8.81 0.57
CA GLU A 114 14.47 9.54 0.75
C GLU A 114 15.13 9.12 2.09
N LEU A 115 16.45 8.95 2.06
CA LEU A 115 17.26 8.50 3.19
C LEU A 115 18.35 9.51 3.52
N SER A 116 18.76 9.54 4.80
CA SER A 116 19.92 10.30 5.31
C SER A 116 21.24 9.57 5.12
#